data_AF-A0A3B1AJ97-F1
#
_entry.id   AF-A0A3B1AJ97-F1
#
_cell.length_a   1.000
_cell.length_b   1.000
_cell.length_c   1.000
_cell.angle_alpha   90.00
_cell.angle_beta   90.00
_cell.angle_gamma   90.00
#
_symmetry.space_group_name_H-M   'P 1'
#
loop_
_entity.id
_entity.type
_entity.pdbx_description
1 polymer ?
#
loop_
_entity_poly.entity_id
_entity_poly.type
_entity_poly.pdbx_seq_one_letter_code
_entity_poly.pdbx_strand_id
1 'polypeptide(L)'
;MHEISPGQRWISDTELDMGLGIVLAVEHRTISILFPATGEQRTYARQTAPLTRVVFAPGDTIQNQQNETLRVSSVEEQDDLLFYCGKTSEGEITVWPEGQLDHCIQLNRPRERLLAAQVDANKWFELRFQTLQHTNRLAHSDLYGLTGVRTSLIPHQLFIAHEVAKRYA
;
A
#
# COMPACT_ATOMS: atom_id res chain seq x y z
N MET A 1 24.27 -2.34 8.41
CA MET A 1 23.72 -1.31 7.50
C MET A 1 23.72 -1.93 6.13
N HIS A 2 22.55 -2.12 5.51
CA HIS A 2 22.51 -2.62 4.13
C HIS A 2 23.19 -1.60 3.22
N GLU A 3 24.05 -2.08 2.32
CA GLU A 3 24.68 -1.24 1.32
C GLU A 3 23.61 -0.84 0.30
N ILE A 4 23.50 0.47 0.06
CA ILE A 4 22.51 1.02 -0.86
C ILE A 4 23.14 0.92 -2.24
N SER A 5 22.49 0.14 -3.11
CA SER A 5 22.95 -0.11 -4.47
C SER A 5 21.90 0.37 -5.49
N PRO A 6 22.32 0.85 -6.67
CA PRO A 6 21.39 1.22 -7.74
C PRO A 6 20.44 0.07 -8.13
N GLY A 7 19.20 0.39 -8.44
CA GLY A 7 18.16 -0.59 -8.77
C GLY A 7 17.32 -1.07 -7.58
N GLN A 8 17.77 -0.83 -6.34
CA GLN A 8 17.02 -1.19 -5.15
C GLN A 8 15.75 -0.35 -4.97
N ARG A 9 14.73 -0.92 -4.33
CA ARG A 9 13.45 -0.26 -4.02
C ARG A 9 13.38 0.25 -2.58
N TRP A 10 13.13 1.55 -2.44
CA TRP A 10 13.14 2.25 -1.14
C TRP A 10 11.95 3.20 -1.01
N ILE A 11 11.51 3.44 0.22
CA ILE A 11 10.52 4.48 0.54
C ILE A 11 11.17 5.61 1.32
N SER A 12 10.62 6.81 1.16
CA SER A 12 10.91 7.95 2.03
C SER A 12 9.97 7.91 3.22
N ASP A 13 10.53 7.81 4.42
CA ASP A 13 9.77 7.78 5.67
C ASP A 13 9.01 9.10 5.93
N THR A 14 9.51 10.20 5.37
CA THR A 14 8.93 11.54 5.50
C THR A 14 7.92 11.87 4.39
N GLU A 15 8.03 11.22 3.23
CA GLU A 15 7.24 11.52 2.02
C GLU A 15 6.55 10.24 1.50
N LEU A 16 5.75 9.57 2.34
CA LEU A 16 5.08 8.31 1.99
C LEU A 16 4.16 8.42 0.77
N ASP A 17 3.59 9.61 0.52
CA ASP A 17 2.70 9.87 -0.62
C ASP A 17 3.42 9.70 -1.98
N MET A 18 4.76 9.73 -2.00
CA MET A 18 5.55 9.49 -3.22
C MET A 18 5.61 8.01 -3.62
N GLY A 19 5.22 7.10 -2.73
CA GLY A 19 5.23 5.66 -2.98
C GLY A 19 6.63 5.06 -3.04
N LEU A 20 6.77 3.98 -3.82
CA LEU A 20 8.00 3.20 -3.90
C LEU A 20 8.99 3.80 -4.89
N GLY A 21 10.12 4.26 -4.38
CA GLY A 21 11.23 4.80 -5.16
C GLY A 21 12.19 3.72 -5.69
N ILE A 22 12.99 4.09 -6.69
CA ILE A 22 14.08 3.30 -7.27
C ILE A 22 15.37 4.09 -7.08
N VAL A 23 16.40 3.47 -6.51
CA VAL A 23 17.72 4.09 -6.40
C VAL A 23 18.34 4.20 -7.79
N LEU A 24 18.58 5.43 -8.26
CA LEU A 24 19.22 5.70 -9.54
C LEU A 24 20.75 5.67 -9.41
N ALA A 25 21.26 6.34 -8.38
CA ALA A 25 22.70 6.51 -8.19
C ALA A 25 23.02 6.70 -6.70
N VAL A 26 24.17 6.16 -6.31
CA VAL A 26 24.72 6.31 -4.97
C VAL A 26 26.11 6.91 -5.11
N GLU A 27 26.26 8.13 -4.59
CA GLU A 27 27.51 8.85 -4.55
C GLU A 27 28.11 8.80 -3.14
N HIS A 28 29.25 9.48 -2.94
CA HIS A 28 29.94 9.45 -1.66
C HIS A 28 29.10 10.02 -0.50
N ARG A 29 28.30 11.08 -0.76
CA ARG A 29 27.51 11.77 0.28
C ARG A 29 26.00 11.79 0.00
N THR A 30 25.58 11.34 -1.17
CA THR A 30 24.24 11.60 -1.74
C THR A 30 23.68 10.34 -2.36
N ILE A 31 22.36 10.17 -2.26
CA ILE A 31 21.60 9.07 -2.88
C ILE A 31 20.51 9.73 -3.71
N SER A 32 20.42 9.37 -4.98
CA SER A 32 19.39 9.85 -5.90
C SER A 32 18.33 8.77 -6.08
N ILE A 33 17.07 9.10 -5.78
CA ILE A 33 15.92 8.20 -5.88
C ILE A 33 14.89 8.81 -6.83
N LEU A 34 14.42 8.00 -7.77
CA LEU A 34 13.26 8.31 -8.61
C LEU A 34 12.02 7.69 -7.99
N PHE A 35 10.93 8.46 -7.88
CA PHE A 35 9.62 7.98 -7.46
C PHE A 35 8.69 7.91 -8.67
N PRO A 36 8.52 6.72 -9.30
CA PRO A 36 7.80 6.64 -10.57
C PRO A 36 6.30 6.95 -10.45
N ALA A 37 5.72 6.76 -9.25
CA ALA A 37 4.31 7.07 -9.00
C ALA A 37 4.00 8.57 -9.14
N THR A 38 4.95 9.44 -8.77
CA THR A 38 4.83 10.90 -8.88
C THR A 38 5.65 11.49 -10.04
N GLY A 39 6.61 10.74 -10.57
CA GLY A 39 7.58 11.19 -11.57
C GLY A 39 8.68 12.08 -10.99
N GLU A 40 8.75 12.25 -9.67
CA GLU A 40 9.71 13.13 -9.02
C GLU A 40 11.02 12.42 -8.70
N GLN A 41 12.12 13.17 -8.79
CA GLN A 41 13.43 12.73 -8.32
C GLN A 41 13.79 13.47 -7.03
N ARG A 42 14.29 12.74 -6.04
CA ARG A 42 14.79 13.30 -4.77
C ARG A 42 16.24 12.89 -4.54
N THR A 43 16.99 13.79 -3.92
CA THR A 43 18.37 13.53 -3.50
C THR A 43 18.45 13.63 -1.99
N TYR A 44 18.91 12.56 -1.35
CA TYR A 44 19.04 12.45 0.10
C TYR A 44 20.51 12.40 0.52
N ALA A 45 20.84 12.90 1.71
CA ALA A 45 22.17 12.77 2.28
C ALA A 45 22.37 11.34 2.84
N ARG A 46 23.38 10.61 2.35
CA ARG A 46 23.58 9.18 2.65
C ARG A 46 23.59 8.82 4.14
N GLN A 47 24.09 9.71 5.00
CA GLN A 47 24.24 9.45 6.44
C GLN A 47 22.97 9.68 7.26
N THR A 48 22.07 10.53 6.77
CA THR A 48 20.87 10.98 7.51
C THR A 48 19.60 10.77 6.72
N ALA A 49 19.65 9.95 5.66
CA ALA A 49 18.53 9.72 4.79
C ALA A 49 17.43 8.95 5.55
N PRO A 50 16.21 9.49 5.67
CA PRO A 50 15.09 8.80 6.30
C PRO A 50 14.47 7.83 5.28
N LEU A 51 15.27 6.82 4.90
CA LEU A 51 14.94 5.87 3.85
C LEU A 51 14.84 4.46 4.45
N THR A 52 13.77 3.76 4.07
CA THR A 52 13.56 2.36 4.45
C THR A 52 13.54 1.47 3.21
N ARG A 53 14.37 0.41 3.19
CA ARG A 53 14.39 -0.58 2.09
C ARG A 53 13.13 -1.42 2.18
N VAL A 54 12.45 -1.60 1.06
CA VAL A 54 11.24 -2.42 1.02
C VAL A 54 11.62 -3.85 0.67
N VAL A 55 11.38 -4.75 1.61
CA VAL A 55 11.68 -6.17 1.47
C VAL A 55 10.41 -6.96 1.75
N PHE A 56 10.06 -7.88 0.84
CA PHE A 56 8.96 -8.81 1.03
C PHE A 56 9.46 -10.14 1.58
N ALA A 57 8.66 -10.78 2.42
CA ALA A 57 8.99 -12.07 3.00
C ALA A 57 8.24 -13.20 2.27
N PRO A 58 8.74 -14.45 2.32
CA PRO A 58 7.97 -15.62 1.91
C PRO A 58 6.59 -15.63 2.58
N GLY A 59 5.54 -15.79 1.78
CA GLY A 59 4.14 -15.71 2.21
C GLY A 59 3.44 -14.39 1.88
N ASP A 60 4.19 -13.31 1.61
CA ASP A 60 3.62 -12.05 1.15
C ASP A 60 3.07 -12.18 -0.29
N THR A 61 2.04 -11.41 -0.59
CA THR A 61 1.53 -11.22 -1.96
C THR A 61 2.00 -9.88 -2.48
N ILE A 62 2.71 -9.88 -3.60
CA ILE A 62 3.22 -8.69 -4.28
C ILE A 62 2.54 -8.50 -5.63
N GLN A 63 2.57 -7.27 -6.14
CA GLN A 63 2.05 -6.90 -7.45
C GLN A 63 3.15 -6.32 -8.33
N ASN A 64 3.08 -6.60 -9.63
CA ASN A 64 3.93 -5.95 -10.63
C ASN A 64 3.23 -4.75 -11.28
N GLN A 65 3.95 -4.01 -12.14
CA GLN A 65 3.43 -2.84 -12.86
C GLN A 65 2.25 -3.17 -13.80
N GLN A 66 2.05 -4.45 -14.14
CA GLN A 66 0.96 -4.95 -14.96
C GLN A 66 -0.27 -5.38 -14.13
N ASN A 67 -0.27 -5.14 -12.81
CA ASN A 67 -1.30 -5.59 -11.86
C ASN A 67 -1.43 -7.11 -11.71
N GLU A 68 -0.43 -7.88 -12.16
CA GLU A 68 -0.36 -9.30 -11.87
C GLU A 68 0.06 -9.50 -10.42
N THR A 69 -0.42 -10.58 -9.80
CA THR A 69 -0.11 -10.90 -8.40
C THR A 69 0.81 -12.12 -8.33
N LEU A 70 1.82 -12.03 -7.46
CA LEU A 70 2.73 -13.12 -7.15
C LEU A 70 2.71 -13.39 -5.65
N ARG A 71 2.50 -14.64 -5.27
CA ARG A 71 2.70 -15.09 -3.89
C ARG A 71 4.15 -15.53 -3.71
N VAL A 72 4.90 -14.77 -2.92
CA VAL A 72 6.34 -15.01 -2.69
C VAL A 72 6.52 -16.34 -1.96
N SER A 73 7.35 -17.20 -2.52
CA SER A 73 7.71 -18.52 -1.97
C SER A 73 9.15 -18.53 -1.45
N SER A 74 10.06 -17.87 -2.16
CA SER A 74 11.43 -17.62 -1.71
C SER A 74 11.93 -16.27 -2.20
N VAL A 75 12.96 -15.74 -1.53
CA VAL A 75 13.64 -14.50 -1.90
C VAL A 75 15.12 -14.82 -2.01
N GLU A 76 15.70 -14.48 -3.16
CA GLU A 76 17.13 -14.65 -3.45
C GLU A 76 17.75 -13.26 -3.59
N GLU A 77 18.96 -13.10 -3.05
CA GLU A 77 19.73 -11.85 -3.18
C GLU A 77 20.94 -12.12 -4.09
N GLN A 78 21.04 -11.33 -5.16
CA GLN A 78 22.15 -11.37 -6.09
C GLN A 78 22.55 -9.94 -6.45
N ASP A 79 23.83 -9.62 -6.34
CA ASP A 79 24.39 -8.28 -6.64
C ASP A 79 23.65 -7.15 -5.89
N ASP A 80 23.37 -7.38 -4.59
CA ASP A 80 22.57 -6.52 -3.69
C ASP A 80 21.12 -6.25 -4.13
N LEU A 81 20.63 -6.98 -5.14
CA LEU A 81 19.26 -6.90 -5.64
C LEU A 81 18.45 -8.12 -5.24
N LEU A 82 17.18 -7.90 -4.91
CA LEU A 82 16.27 -8.97 -4.51
C LEU A 82 15.49 -9.53 -5.70
N PHE A 83 15.43 -10.86 -5.76
CA PHE A 83 14.64 -11.63 -6.70
C PHE A 83 13.58 -12.41 -5.94
N TYR A 84 12.31 -12.17 -6.28
CA TYR A 84 11.15 -12.78 -5.66
C TYR A 84 10.68 -13.96 -6.51
N CYS A 85 10.85 -15.17 -6.00
CA CYS A 85 10.39 -16.40 -6.65
C CYS A 85 9.04 -16.78 -6.05
N GLY A 86 8.04 -17.06 -6.88
CA GLY A 86 6.69 -17.32 -6.39
C GLY A 86 5.77 -17.96 -7.41
N LYS A 87 4.49 -18.07 -7.02
CA LYS A 87 3.42 -18.51 -7.92
C LYS A 87 2.51 -17.35 -8.27
N THR A 88 2.20 -17.19 -9.54
CA THR A 88 1.21 -16.21 -10.01
C THR A 88 -0.21 -16.66 -9.66
N SER A 89 -1.20 -15.78 -9.85
CA SER A 89 -2.62 -16.15 -9.72
C SER A 89 -3.04 -17.31 -10.63
N GLU A 90 -2.33 -17.51 -11.75
CA GLU A 90 -2.57 -18.59 -12.71
C GLU A 90 -1.82 -19.89 -12.33
N GLY A 91 -1.02 -19.86 -11.26
CA GLY A 91 -0.29 -21.02 -10.74
C GLY A 91 1.09 -21.25 -11.37
N GLU A 92 1.52 -20.39 -12.29
CA GLU A 92 2.84 -20.45 -12.91
C GLU A 92 3.92 -20.00 -11.93
N ILE A 93 5.06 -20.68 -11.96
CA ILE A 93 6.22 -20.31 -11.16
C ILE A 93 7.03 -19.28 -11.94
N THR A 94 7.14 -18.08 -11.40
CA THR A 94 7.89 -16.98 -12.01
C THR A 94 8.83 -16.33 -10.99
N VAL A 95 9.83 -15.63 -11.52
CA VAL A 95 10.81 -14.88 -10.74
C VAL A 95 10.72 -13.42 -11.14
N TRP A 96 10.48 -12.56 -10.17
CA TRP A 96 10.40 -11.11 -10.38
C TRP A 96 11.55 -10.41 -9.67
N PRO A 97 12.41 -9.65 -10.38
CA PRO A 97 13.36 -8.76 -9.72
C PRO A 97 12.62 -7.62 -9.02
N GLU A 98 13.20 -7.04 -7.98
CA GLU A 98 12.58 -5.95 -7.20
C GLU A 98 12.19 -4.72 -8.06
N GLY A 99 12.86 -4.50 -9.19
CA GLY A 99 12.51 -3.44 -10.15
C GLY A 99 11.15 -3.62 -10.83
N GLN A 100 10.62 -4.85 -10.94
CA GLN A 100 9.31 -5.13 -11.56
C GLN A 100 8.13 -4.92 -10.60
N LEU A 101 8.40 -4.71 -9.31
CA LEU A 101 7.36 -4.40 -8.34
C LEU A 101 6.58 -3.16 -8.76
N ASP A 102 5.29 -3.12 -8.43
CA ASP A 102 4.46 -1.92 -8.58
C ASP A 102 5.07 -0.72 -7.83
N HIS A 103 4.87 0.48 -8.35
CA HIS A 103 5.28 1.73 -7.74
C HIS A 103 4.30 2.18 -6.65
N CYS A 104 3.03 1.78 -6.79
CA CYS A 104 1.93 2.12 -5.90
C CYS A 104 1.76 1.11 -4.76
N ILE A 105 2.85 0.76 -4.06
CA ILE A 105 2.72 -0.15 -2.91
C ILE A 105 2.19 0.64 -1.71
N GLN A 106 0.91 0.40 -1.37
CA GLN A 106 0.38 0.78 -0.07
C GLN A 106 0.98 -0.13 1.00
N LEU A 107 2.13 0.24 1.54
CA LEU A 107 2.76 -0.46 2.66
C LEU A 107 1.95 -0.22 3.94
N ASN A 108 0.85 -0.97 4.10
CA ASN A 108 0.14 -1.11 5.36
C ASN A 108 0.92 -2.04 6.31
N ARG A 109 2.15 -1.64 6.68
CA ARG A 109 2.99 -2.37 7.64
C ARG A 109 3.10 -1.61 8.96
N PRO A 110 2.02 -1.54 9.76
CA PRO A 110 2.00 -0.78 11.02
C PRO A 110 3.06 -1.26 12.02
N ARG A 111 3.42 -2.55 11.97
CA ARG A 111 4.51 -3.12 12.78
C ARG A 111 5.87 -2.52 12.44
N GLU A 112 6.19 -2.38 11.16
CA GLU A 112 7.48 -1.82 10.74
C GLU A 112 7.56 -0.33 11.07
N ARG A 113 6.46 0.41 10.84
CA ARG A 113 6.35 1.81 11.27
C ARG A 113 6.59 1.96 12.78
N LEU A 114 5.98 1.10 13.59
CA LEU A 114 6.18 1.10 15.04
C LEU A 114 7.63 0.81 15.43
N LEU A 115 8.28 -0.18 14.79
CA LEU A 115 9.68 -0.53 15.05
C LEU A 115 10.66 0.57 14.60
N ALA A 116 10.32 1.31 13.55
CA ALA A 116 11.04 2.51 13.11
C ALA A 116 10.71 3.77 13.95
N ALA A 117 9.96 3.63 15.05
CA ALA A 117 9.46 4.73 15.89
C ALA A 117 8.63 5.79 15.13
N GLN A 118 8.08 5.43 13.97
CA GLN A 118 7.15 6.26 13.20
C GLN A 118 5.74 6.07 13.74
N VAL A 119 5.39 6.86 14.75
CA VAL A 119 4.08 6.81 15.41
C VAL A 119 3.27 8.04 15.04
N ASP A 120 2.09 7.81 14.47
CA ASP A 120 1.13 8.88 14.20
C ASP A 120 0.52 9.40 15.51
N ALA A 121 0.06 10.66 15.51
CA ALA A 121 -0.64 11.21 16.68
C ALA A 121 -1.90 10.39 17.01
N ASN A 122 -2.12 10.12 18.30
CA ASN A 122 -3.22 9.24 18.77
C ASN A 122 -4.61 9.64 18.23
N LYS A 123 -4.87 10.94 18.06
CA LYS A 123 -6.13 11.46 17.49
C LYS A 123 -6.46 10.87 16.11
N TRP A 124 -5.45 10.61 15.29
CA TRP A 124 -5.64 10.07 13.94
C TRP A 124 -5.98 8.58 13.97
N PHE A 125 -5.31 7.85 14.87
CA PHE A 125 -5.64 6.45 15.13
C PHE A 125 -7.09 6.31 15.64
N GLU A 126 -7.46 7.12 16.63
CA GLU A 126 -8.81 7.12 17.20
C GLU A 126 -9.87 7.48 16.15
N LEU A 127 -9.64 8.53 15.35
CA LEU A 127 -10.53 8.91 14.26
C LEU A 127 -10.69 7.76 13.25
N ARG A 128 -9.59 7.15 12.79
CA ARG A 128 -9.63 6.02 11.86
C ARG A 128 -10.43 4.85 12.43
N PHE A 129 -10.21 4.51 13.69
CA PHE A 129 -10.94 3.45 14.38
C PHE A 129 -12.44 3.74 14.45
N GLN A 130 -12.82 4.94 14.92
CA GLN A 130 -14.22 5.37 15.03
C GLN A 130 -14.90 5.44 13.65
N THR A 131 -14.22 5.96 12.63
CA THR A 131 -14.73 5.99 11.25
C THR A 131 -15.03 4.57 10.76
N LEU A 132 -14.11 3.61 10.92
CA LEU A 132 -14.35 2.23 10.51
C LEU A 132 -15.53 1.60 11.26
N GLN A 133 -15.65 1.85 12.57
CA GLN A 133 -16.77 1.39 13.38
C GLN A 133 -18.10 1.97 12.90
N HIS A 134 -18.15 3.28 12.62
CA HIS A 134 -19.36 3.94 12.11
C HIS A 134 -19.72 3.48 10.70
N THR A 135 -18.76 3.33 9.81
CA THR A 135 -18.96 2.80 8.45
C THR A 135 -19.54 1.39 8.51
N ASN A 136 -18.97 0.51 9.34
CA ASN A 136 -19.47 -0.85 9.53
C ASN A 136 -20.92 -0.85 10.07
N ARG A 137 -21.20 -0.05 11.10
CA ARG A 137 -22.54 0.11 11.67
C ARG A 137 -23.56 0.61 10.63
N LEU A 138 -23.18 1.58 9.81
CA LEU A 138 -24.06 2.13 8.77
C LEU A 138 -24.32 1.11 7.65
N ALA A 139 -23.29 0.38 7.21
CA ALA A 139 -23.40 -0.63 6.17
C ALA A 139 -24.33 -1.79 6.57
N HIS A 140 -24.40 -2.14 7.86
CA HIS A 140 -25.31 -3.15 8.40
C HIS A 140 -26.69 -2.61 8.80
N SER A 141 -26.96 -1.33 8.59
CA SER A 141 -28.28 -0.75 8.89
C SER A 141 -29.28 -1.17 7.82
N ASP A 142 -30.47 -1.62 8.23
CA ASP A 142 -31.60 -1.86 7.32
C ASP A 142 -32.06 -0.60 6.57
N LEU A 143 -31.65 0.57 7.06
CA LEU A 143 -31.94 1.87 6.49
C LEU A 143 -30.83 2.38 5.56
N TYR A 144 -29.78 1.59 5.31
CA TYR A 144 -28.69 1.99 4.43
C TYR A 144 -29.23 2.38 3.04
N GLY A 145 -28.82 3.55 2.54
CA GLY A 145 -29.33 4.12 1.29
C GLY A 145 -30.69 4.83 1.38
N LEU A 146 -31.46 4.65 2.46
CA LEU A 146 -32.78 5.28 2.64
C LEU A 146 -32.77 6.55 3.50
N THR A 147 -31.69 6.79 4.26
CA THR A 147 -31.59 7.95 5.17
C THR A 147 -30.96 9.20 4.56
N GLY A 148 -30.35 9.10 3.38
CA GLY A 148 -29.65 10.22 2.73
C GLY A 148 -30.55 11.11 1.87
N VAL A 149 -31.78 10.67 1.59
CA VAL A 149 -32.70 11.35 0.69
C VAL A 149 -33.39 12.53 1.38
N ARG A 150 -33.54 13.66 0.67
CA ARG A 150 -34.25 14.85 1.16
C ARG A 150 -35.74 14.76 0.86
N THR A 151 -36.43 13.79 1.44
CA THR A 151 -37.89 13.61 1.29
C THR A 151 -38.58 13.42 2.63
N SER A 152 -39.89 13.66 2.67
CA SER A 152 -40.71 13.37 3.85
C SER A 152 -40.79 11.86 4.10
N LEU A 153 -40.88 11.46 5.36
CA LEU A 153 -41.01 10.05 5.76
C LEU A 153 -42.43 9.54 5.51
N ILE A 154 -42.75 9.27 4.25
CA ILE A 154 -44.05 8.76 3.81
C ILE A 154 -44.01 7.23 3.82
N PRO A 155 -44.81 6.53 4.67
CA PRO A 155 -44.66 5.09 4.90
C PRO A 155 -44.72 4.22 3.64
N HIS A 156 -45.67 4.48 2.74
CA HIS A 156 -45.81 3.68 1.52
C HIS A 156 -44.64 3.87 0.55
N GLN A 157 -44.02 5.06 0.51
CA GLN A 157 -42.87 5.34 -0.36
C GLN A 157 -41.61 4.64 0.16
N LEU A 158 -41.40 4.66 1.48
CA LEU A 158 -40.29 3.94 2.12
C LEU A 158 -40.43 2.43 1.95
N PHE A 159 -41.65 1.89 2.06
CA PHE A 159 -41.93 0.48 1.82
C PHE A 159 -41.54 0.05 0.41
N ILE A 160 -41.97 0.80 -0.61
CA ILE A 160 -41.63 0.50 -2.02
C ILE A 160 -40.12 0.58 -2.23
N ALA A 161 -39.45 1.63 -1.73
CA ALA A 161 -38.00 1.79 -1.88
C ALA A 161 -37.23 0.63 -1.23
N HIS A 162 -37.64 0.19 -0.04
CA HIS A 162 -37.04 -0.94 0.67
C HIS A 162 -37.25 -2.27 -0.06
N GLU A 163 -38.47 -2.54 -0.52
CA GLU A 163 -38.80 -3.77 -1.26
C GLU A 163 -38.04 -3.89 -2.59
N VAL A 164 -37.95 -2.79 -3.35
CA VAL A 164 -37.23 -2.79 -4.63
C VAL A 164 -35.72 -2.90 -4.42
N ALA A 165 -35.15 -2.23 -3.42
CA ALA A 165 -33.72 -2.27 -3.13
C ALA A 165 -33.22 -3.65 -2.66
N LYS A 166 -34.10 -4.49 -2.09
CA LYS A 166 -33.78 -5.86 -1.66
C LYS A 166 -33.83 -6.91 -2.78
N ARG A 167 -34.32 -6.55 -3.97
CA ARG A 167 -34.35 -7.49 -5.11
C ARG A 167 -32.94 -7.60 -5.68
N TYR A 168 -32.49 -8.84 -5.90
CA TYR A 168 -31.28 -9.10 -6.66
C TYR A 168 -31.45 -8.59 -8.10
N ALA A 169 -30.41 -7.93 -8.62
CA ALA A 169 -30.20 -7.72 -10.05
C ALA A 169 -29.28 -8.84 -10.58
#